data_AF-A0A5E8BI38-F1
#
_entry.id   AF-A0A5E8BI38-F1
#
_cell.length_a   1.000
_cell.length_b   1.000
_cell.length_c   1.000
_cell.angle_alpha   90.00
_cell.angle_beta   90.00
_cell.angle_gamma   90.00
#
_symmetry.space_group_name_H-M   'P 1'
#
loop_
_entity.id
_entity.type
_entity.pdbx_description
1 polymer ?
#
loop_
_entity_poly.entity_id
_entity_poly.type
_entity_poly.pdbx_seq_one_letter_code
_entity_poly.pdbx_strand_id
1 'polypeptide(L)'
;MELNNNTEGSGFVPSKEQKLSEIDEGEFFVNSHRKVRTLTEKQQINLLQYFEDQTLHIQRRFVSRLSPPNGYATISELIFDLNKLIGVIWYSIVSSEPGDESNVLSIVIEETSQLKLFGQTSHLLTISDNLIDYIEGFIHELDPEKILETILKLDKIFCNLLDSEALTRTEIVRLESIAERTRIAVALAFENITGYETEIGEVYENVLNRIT
;
A
#
# COMPACT_ATOMS: atom_id res chain seq x y z
N MET A 1 -80.74 -13.80 50.83
CA MET A 1 -80.28 -12.41 50.64
C MET A 1 -79.04 -12.46 49.74
N GLU A 2 -79.15 -12.53 48.41
CA GLU A 2 -80.08 -11.86 47.46
C GLU A 2 -79.83 -10.34 47.39
N LEU A 3 -79.81 -9.69 46.21
CA LEU A 3 -79.91 -10.18 44.81
C LEU A 3 -79.41 -9.08 43.84
N ASN A 4 -78.77 -9.47 42.72
CA ASN A 4 -78.75 -8.78 41.38
C ASN A 4 -78.20 -7.32 41.28
N ASN A 5 -77.84 -6.73 40.12
CA ASN A 5 -77.72 -7.11 38.69
C ASN A 5 -76.71 -6.13 38.01
N ASN A 6 -76.35 -6.11 36.71
CA ASN A 6 -76.62 -6.92 35.49
C ASN A 6 -75.38 -7.85 35.21
N THR A 7 -74.96 -8.40 34.05
CA THR A 7 -75.13 -8.16 32.58
C THR A 7 -74.48 -6.84 32.07
N GLU A 8 -73.93 -6.67 30.86
CA GLU A 8 -73.79 -7.45 29.59
C GLU A 8 -72.30 -7.40 29.10
N GLY A 9 -71.80 -8.08 28.04
CA GLY A 9 -72.41 -9.05 27.12
C GLY A 9 -71.53 -9.44 25.91
N SER A 10 -70.71 -10.51 26.04
CA SER A 10 -70.43 -11.58 25.04
C SER A 10 -70.06 -11.26 23.56
N GLY A 11 -68.92 -11.80 23.07
CA GLY A 11 -68.57 -11.88 21.63
C GLY A 11 -67.22 -12.60 21.38
N PHE A 12 -67.08 -13.42 20.32
CA PHE A 12 -65.99 -14.41 20.19
C PHE A 12 -65.33 -14.50 18.79
N VAL A 13 -64.11 -13.97 18.66
CA VAL A 13 -62.98 -14.39 17.78
C VAL A 13 -63.27 -14.38 16.23
N PRO A 14 -62.47 -14.96 15.28
CA PRO A 14 -61.75 -14.13 14.28
C PRO A 14 -62.07 -14.41 12.80
N SER A 15 -61.57 -13.54 11.88
CA SER A 15 -60.84 -13.98 10.65
C SER A 15 -60.28 -12.86 9.75
N LYS A 16 -59.07 -13.13 9.23
CA LYS A 16 -58.53 -12.85 7.87
C LYS A 16 -58.27 -11.40 7.36
N GLU A 17 -56.98 -11.18 7.11
CA GLU A 17 -56.38 -10.68 5.84
C GLU A 17 -56.78 -9.30 5.29
N GLN A 18 -55.91 -8.30 5.47
CA GLN A 18 -55.16 -7.69 4.34
C GLN A 18 -53.95 -6.82 4.76
N LYS A 19 -52.94 -6.79 3.89
CA LYS A 19 -51.61 -6.19 4.05
C LYS A 19 -51.64 -4.65 4.15
N LEU A 20 -50.71 -4.04 4.90
CA LEU A 20 -49.52 -3.36 4.30
C LEU A 20 -48.44 -2.99 5.34
N SER A 21 -47.17 -3.02 4.89
CA SER A 21 -45.98 -2.37 5.48
C SER A 21 -45.78 -2.37 7.00
N GLU A 22 -45.18 -3.44 7.52
CA GLU A 22 -44.06 -3.27 8.45
C GLU A 22 -42.78 -3.18 7.59
N ILE A 23 -41.90 -2.23 7.90
CA ILE A 23 -40.55 -2.18 7.33
C ILE A 23 -39.64 -2.87 8.34
N ASP A 24 -39.20 -4.08 7.98
CA ASP A 24 -38.22 -4.84 8.73
C ASP A 24 -36.84 -4.17 8.56
N GLU A 25 -36.32 -3.54 9.61
CA GLU A 25 -34.96 -2.97 9.64
C GLU A 25 -33.94 -4.10 9.77
N GLY A 26 -33.84 -4.92 8.72
CA GLY A 26 -33.04 -6.13 8.69
C GLY A 26 -31.57 -5.87 9.02
N GLU A 27 -31.07 -6.54 10.05
CA GLU A 27 -29.70 -6.43 10.57
C GLU A 27 -28.64 -6.77 9.52
N PHE A 28 -28.21 -5.80 8.71
CA PHE A 28 -27.14 -5.98 7.74
C PHE A 28 -25.74 -5.94 8.36
N PHE A 29 -25.58 -6.57 9.54
CA PHE A 29 -24.30 -6.77 10.21
C PHE A 29 -23.44 -7.80 9.47
N VAL A 30 -22.92 -7.42 8.30
CA VAL A 30 -21.81 -8.11 7.62
C VAL A 30 -20.51 -7.79 8.37
N ASN A 31 -20.48 -8.10 9.66
CA ASN A 31 -19.36 -7.81 10.55
C ASN A 31 -18.29 -8.91 10.42
N SER A 32 -17.79 -9.06 9.18
CA SER A 32 -16.72 -9.97 8.81
C SER A 32 -15.38 -9.42 9.28
N HIS A 33 -15.20 -9.39 10.61
CA HIS A 33 -13.90 -9.13 11.24
C HIS A 33 -12.90 -10.20 10.77
N ARG A 34 -12.20 -9.92 9.66
CA ARG A 34 -10.98 -10.65 9.29
C ARG A 34 -9.99 -10.45 10.42
N LYS A 35 -9.85 -11.44 11.30
CA LYS A 35 -8.76 -11.47 12.28
C LYS A 35 -7.44 -11.47 11.51
N VAL A 36 -6.82 -10.29 11.40
CA VAL A 36 -5.49 -10.13 10.83
C VAL A 36 -4.55 -11.02 11.64
N ARG A 37 -3.98 -12.03 10.97
CA ARG A 37 -3.07 -12.98 11.61
C ARG A 37 -1.70 -12.32 11.69
N THR A 38 -1.46 -11.63 12.79
CA THR A 38 -0.13 -11.10 13.12
C THR A 38 0.91 -12.22 12.99
N LEU A 39 1.96 -11.94 12.21
CA LEU A 39 3.05 -12.89 12.00
C LEU A 39 3.81 -13.10 13.31
N THR A 40 4.17 -14.34 13.61
CA THR A 40 5.12 -14.59 14.71
C THR A 40 6.47 -13.95 14.40
N GLU A 41 7.23 -13.58 15.44
CA GLU A 41 8.57 -12.98 15.30
C GLU A 41 9.48 -13.80 14.35
N LYS A 42 9.43 -15.14 14.43
CA LYS A 42 10.16 -16.01 13.50
C LYS A 42 9.69 -15.89 12.04
N GLN A 43 8.40 -15.67 11.80
CA GLN A 43 7.88 -15.41 10.45
C GLN A 43 8.26 -14.00 9.96
N GLN A 44 8.30 -13.00 10.84
CA GLN A 44 8.81 -11.65 10.51
C GLN A 44 10.29 -11.69 10.13
N ILE A 45 11.14 -12.38 10.91
CA ILE A 45 12.57 -12.57 10.62
C ILE A 45 12.76 -13.32 9.29
N ASN A 46 12.02 -14.41 9.05
CA ASN A 46 12.09 -15.15 7.78
C ASN A 46 11.64 -14.28 6.58
N LEU A 47 10.68 -13.38 6.77
CA LEU A 47 10.20 -12.47 5.73
C LEU A 47 11.23 -11.37 5.43
N LEU A 48 11.89 -10.82 6.46
CA LEU A 48 13.02 -9.90 6.27
C LEU A 48 14.18 -10.56 5.54
N GLN A 49 14.57 -11.79 5.93
CA GLN A 49 15.63 -12.51 5.22
C GLN A 49 15.27 -12.70 3.73
N TYR A 50 14.01 -12.99 3.42
CA TYR A 50 13.54 -13.04 2.03
C TYR A 50 13.68 -11.67 1.32
N PHE A 51 13.34 -10.55 1.96
CA PHE A 51 13.52 -9.22 1.37
C PHE A 51 15.00 -8.85 1.18
N GLU A 52 15.88 -9.20 2.11
CA GLU A 52 17.34 -9.09 1.96
C GLU A 52 17.82 -9.92 0.76
N ASP A 53 17.44 -11.20 0.69
CA ASP A 53 17.84 -12.13 -0.36
C ASP A 53 17.35 -11.66 -1.75
N GLN A 54 16.12 -11.13 -1.85
CA GLN A 54 15.62 -10.56 -3.11
C GLN A 54 16.34 -9.26 -3.48
N THR A 55 16.54 -8.34 -2.53
CA THR A 55 17.27 -7.09 -2.78
C THR A 55 18.69 -7.37 -3.28
N LEU A 56 19.37 -8.31 -2.62
CA LEU A 56 20.72 -8.75 -2.96
C LEU A 56 20.77 -9.53 -4.29
N HIS A 57 19.73 -10.28 -4.64
CA HIS A 57 19.59 -10.91 -5.95
C HIS A 57 19.49 -9.85 -7.07
N ILE A 58 18.62 -8.86 -6.92
CA ILE A 58 18.42 -7.77 -7.88
C ILE A 58 19.72 -6.96 -8.02
N GLN A 59 20.37 -6.56 -6.92
CA GLN A 59 21.66 -5.87 -6.93
C GLN A 59 22.75 -6.68 -7.65
N ARG A 60 22.89 -7.99 -7.36
CA ARG A 60 23.85 -8.87 -8.05
C ARG A 60 23.56 -9.00 -9.54
N ARG A 61 22.29 -9.10 -9.93
CA ARG A 61 21.86 -9.21 -11.33
C ARG A 61 22.04 -7.88 -12.08
N PHE A 62 21.85 -6.74 -11.41
CA PHE A 62 22.22 -5.42 -11.92
C PHE A 62 23.73 -5.31 -12.17
N VAL A 63 24.58 -5.56 -11.17
CA VAL A 63 26.05 -5.50 -11.33
C VAL A 63 26.54 -6.45 -12.42
N SER A 64 25.97 -7.65 -12.52
CA SER A 64 26.37 -8.66 -13.51
C SER A 64 26.19 -8.19 -14.96
N ARG A 65 25.30 -7.22 -15.26
CA ARG A 65 25.06 -6.71 -16.63
C ARG A 65 26.34 -6.21 -17.33
N LEU A 66 27.33 -5.77 -16.55
CA LEU A 66 28.66 -5.35 -17.02
C LEU A 66 29.52 -6.53 -17.52
N SER A 67 29.01 -7.76 -17.46
CA SER A 67 29.64 -8.99 -17.93
C SER A 67 28.60 -9.98 -18.50
N PRO A 68 28.09 -9.72 -19.72
CA PRO A 68 27.15 -10.61 -20.41
C PRO A 68 27.68 -12.06 -20.52
N PRO A 69 26.80 -13.08 -20.55
CA PRO A 69 25.35 -13.01 -20.77
C PRO A 69 24.50 -12.85 -19.49
N ASN A 70 25.11 -12.74 -18.31
CA ASN A 70 24.38 -12.80 -17.04
C ASN A 70 23.99 -11.38 -16.58
N GLY A 71 22.70 -11.07 -16.44
CA GLY A 71 22.29 -9.79 -15.87
C GLY A 71 20.84 -9.39 -16.13
N TYR A 72 20.58 -8.09 -16.08
CA TYR A 72 19.41 -7.45 -16.69
C TYR A 72 19.79 -6.93 -18.08
N ALA A 73 18.97 -7.25 -19.08
CA ALA A 73 19.18 -6.81 -20.46
C ALA A 73 18.70 -5.37 -20.70
N THR A 74 17.67 -4.92 -19.98
CA THR A 74 17.15 -3.55 -20.01
C THR A 74 16.75 -3.10 -18.60
N ILE A 75 16.53 -1.80 -18.39
CA ILE A 75 15.97 -1.31 -17.14
C ILE A 75 14.54 -1.84 -16.90
N SER A 76 13.76 -2.09 -17.96
CA SER A 76 12.40 -2.66 -17.86
C SER A 76 12.38 -4.01 -17.15
N GLU A 77 13.36 -4.88 -17.39
CA GLU A 77 13.49 -6.17 -16.68
C GLU A 77 13.79 -5.97 -15.18
N LEU A 78 14.65 -5.01 -14.85
CA LEU A 78 15.01 -4.67 -13.46
C LEU A 78 13.82 -4.08 -12.72
N ILE A 79 13.12 -3.14 -13.35
CA ILE A 79 11.93 -2.48 -12.83
C ILE A 79 10.79 -3.49 -12.61
N PHE A 80 10.67 -4.51 -13.47
CA PHE A 80 9.71 -5.60 -13.29
C PHE A 80 10.01 -6.45 -12.03
N ASP A 81 11.27 -6.79 -11.76
CA ASP A 81 11.64 -7.52 -10.55
C ASP A 81 11.52 -6.65 -9.28
N LEU A 82 11.89 -5.36 -9.34
CA LEU A 82 11.63 -4.40 -8.26
C LEU A 82 10.14 -4.27 -7.95
N ASN A 83 9.28 -4.16 -8.97
CA ASN A 83 7.84 -4.00 -8.77
C ASN A 83 7.18 -5.19 -8.08
N LYS A 84 7.69 -6.42 -8.30
CA LYS A 84 7.29 -7.60 -7.52
C LYS A 84 7.69 -7.44 -6.06
N LEU A 85 8.95 -7.09 -5.79
CA LEU A 85 9.48 -6.95 -4.43
C LEU A 85 8.74 -5.84 -3.66
N ILE A 86 8.55 -4.66 -4.26
CA ILE A 86 7.72 -3.57 -3.72
C ILE A 86 6.29 -4.07 -3.42
N GLY A 87 5.70 -4.83 -4.33
CA GLY A 87 4.37 -5.41 -4.16
C GLY A 87 4.28 -6.37 -2.96
N VAL A 88 5.24 -7.29 -2.80
CA VAL A 88 5.26 -8.22 -1.66
C VAL A 88 5.53 -7.49 -0.34
N ILE A 89 6.42 -6.48 -0.33
CA ILE A 89 6.67 -5.67 0.86
C ILE A 89 5.39 -4.90 1.25
N TRP A 90 4.76 -4.18 0.33
CA TRP A 90 3.50 -3.47 0.59
C TRP A 90 2.38 -4.39 1.07
N TYR A 91 2.21 -5.54 0.42
CA TYR A 91 1.23 -6.55 0.83
C TYR A 91 1.49 -7.04 2.26
N SER A 92 2.76 -7.13 2.69
CA SER A 92 3.11 -7.47 4.08
C SER A 92 2.88 -6.36 5.12
N ILE A 93 2.57 -5.13 4.67
CA ILE A 93 2.21 -3.98 5.52
C ILE A 93 0.68 -3.86 5.64
N VAL A 94 -0.05 -3.81 4.50
CA VAL A 94 -1.50 -3.48 4.48
C VAL A 94 -2.41 -4.65 4.04
N SER A 95 -1.85 -5.78 3.58
CA SER A 95 -2.62 -6.91 3.02
C SER A 95 -3.51 -6.57 1.80
N SER A 96 -3.22 -5.44 1.14
CA SER A 96 -3.85 -4.97 -0.10
C SER A 96 -2.83 -4.80 -1.23
N GLU A 97 -3.31 -4.58 -2.46
CA GLU A 97 -2.44 -4.18 -3.56
C GLU A 97 -2.12 -2.67 -3.52
N PRO A 98 -0.97 -2.19 -4.03
CA PRO A 98 -0.65 -0.77 -4.05
C PRO A 98 -1.61 0.00 -4.96
N GLY A 99 -2.51 0.80 -4.36
CA GLY A 99 -3.48 1.63 -5.09
C GLY A 99 -4.95 1.45 -4.68
N ASP A 100 -5.30 0.47 -3.84
CA ASP A 100 -6.66 0.34 -3.28
C ASP A 100 -6.89 1.29 -2.09
N GLU A 101 -7.03 2.58 -2.40
CA GLU A 101 -7.18 3.67 -1.43
C GLU A 101 -8.35 3.47 -0.45
N SER A 102 -9.39 2.71 -0.83
CA SER A 102 -10.64 2.55 -0.07
C SER A 102 -10.51 1.72 1.22
N ASN A 103 -9.40 1.00 1.42
CA ASN A 103 -9.17 0.16 2.61
C ASN A 103 -7.98 0.59 3.46
N VAL A 104 -6.99 1.30 2.89
CA VAL A 104 -5.71 1.58 3.58
C VAL A 104 -5.95 2.37 4.87
N LEU A 105 -6.61 3.52 4.77
CA LEU A 105 -6.76 4.44 5.90
C LEU A 105 -7.53 3.81 7.07
N SER A 106 -8.57 3.03 6.78
CA SER A 106 -9.43 2.38 7.79
C SER A 106 -8.71 1.27 8.55
N ILE A 107 -8.07 0.33 7.84
CA ILE A 107 -7.32 -0.78 8.47
C ILE A 107 -6.17 -0.20 9.31
N VAL A 108 -5.45 0.77 8.75
CA VAL A 108 -4.23 1.28 9.35
C VAL A 108 -4.54 2.19 10.56
N ILE A 109 -5.61 2.99 10.57
CA ILE A 109 -5.99 3.77 11.76
C ILE A 109 -6.48 2.89 12.93
N GLU A 110 -7.20 1.79 12.67
CA GLU A 110 -7.64 0.89 13.76
C GLU A 110 -6.53 -0.06 14.25
N GLU A 111 -5.63 -0.51 13.38
CA GLU A 111 -4.57 -1.48 13.74
C GLU A 111 -3.18 -0.86 14.01
N THR A 112 -2.88 0.41 13.71
CA THR A 112 -1.54 1.03 13.94
C THR A 112 -1.04 0.94 15.38
N SER A 113 -1.94 0.98 16.37
CA SER A 113 -1.58 0.76 17.78
C SER A 113 -1.04 -0.65 18.08
N GLN A 114 -1.08 -1.57 17.12
CA GLN A 114 -0.63 -2.97 17.24
C GLN A 114 0.21 -3.47 16.05
N LEU A 115 0.12 -2.84 14.86
CA LEU A 115 0.95 -3.11 13.68
C LEU A 115 2.38 -2.60 13.89
N LYS A 116 3.13 -3.31 14.74
CA LYS A 116 4.56 -3.14 14.90
C LYS A 116 5.27 -3.56 13.60
N LEU A 117 5.40 -2.60 12.68
CA LEU A 117 6.26 -2.76 11.51
C LEU A 117 7.69 -3.09 11.98
N PHE A 118 8.29 -4.03 11.28
CA PHE A 118 9.51 -4.70 11.67
C PHE A 118 10.40 -4.77 10.41
N GLY A 119 10.97 -3.62 10.03
CA GLY A 119 11.94 -3.49 8.95
C GLY A 119 11.39 -3.27 7.53
N GLN A 120 10.10 -3.50 7.26
CA GLN A 120 9.53 -3.37 5.89
C GLN A 120 9.78 -1.99 5.26
N THR A 121 9.58 -0.93 6.05
CA THR A 121 9.83 0.47 5.69
C THR A 121 11.28 0.72 5.25
N SER A 122 12.24 0.14 5.97
CA SER A 122 13.68 0.22 5.64
C SER A 122 14.01 -0.45 4.28
N HIS A 123 13.31 -1.52 3.92
CA HIS A 123 13.46 -2.14 2.59
C HIS A 123 12.89 -1.26 1.47
N LEU A 124 11.72 -0.63 1.66
CA LEU A 124 11.17 0.32 0.69
C LEU A 124 12.09 1.53 0.48
N LEU A 125 12.63 2.10 1.56
CA LEU A 125 13.63 3.17 1.49
C LEU A 125 14.88 2.72 0.76
N THR A 126 15.38 1.52 1.05
CA THR A 126 16.59 0.99 0.39
C THR A 126 16.37 0.69 -1.09
N ILE A 127 15.18 0.22 -1.49
CA ILE A 127 14.80 0.08 -2.90
C ILE A 127 14.79 1.45 -3.60
N SER A 128 14.27 2.47 -2.93
CA SER A 128 14.15 3.84 -3.47
C SER A 128 15.51 4.54 -3.59
N ASP A 129 16.42 4.33 -2.62
CA ASP A 129 17.81 4.77 -2.67
C ASP A 129 18.54 4.15 -3.88
N ASN A 130 18.48 2.81 -3.99
CA ASN A 130 19.12 2.05 -5.08
C ASN A 130 18.54 2.38 -6.47
N LEU A 131 17.29 2.86 -6.56
CA LEU A 131 16.65 3.17 -7.84
C LEU A 131 17.39 4.27 -8.60
N ILE A 132 18.04 5.20 -7.88
CA ILE A 132 18.90 6.24 -8.45
C ILE A 132 20.08 5.59 -9.20
N ASP A 133 20.85 4.73 -8.52
CA ASP A 133 21.99 3.99 -9.10
C ASP A 133 21.56 3.15 -10.32
N TYR A 134 20.35 2.59 -10.30
CA TYR A 134 19.82 1.80 -11.40
C TYR A 134 19.48 2.67 -12.63
N ILE A 135 18.86 3.84 -12.42
CA ILE A 135 18.57 4.81 -13.50
C ILE A 135 19.87 5.33 -14.10
N GLU A 136 20.81 5.80 -13.27
CA GLU A 136 22.13 6.28 -13.72
C GLU A 136 22.87 5.20 -14.51
N GLY A 137 22.84 3.95 -14.04
CA GLY A 137 23.45 2.84 -14.76
C GLY A 137 22.83 2.59 -16.13
N PHE A 138 21.53 2.83 -16.32
CA PHE A 138 20.80 2.57 -17.58
C PHE A 138 20.57 3.84 -18.42
N ILE A 139 21.32 4.93 -18.17
CA ILE A 139 21.21 6.26 -18.82
C ILE A 139 21.10 6.28 -20.36
N HIS A 140 21.56 5.25 -21.08
CA HIS A 140 21.47 5.14 -22.54
C HIS A 140 20.34 4.24 -23.05
N GLU A 141 19.65 3.53 -22.15
CA GLU A 141 18.65 2.48 -22.43
C GLU A 141 17.47 2.62 -21.43
N LEU A 142 17.04 3.87 -21.20
CA LEU A 142 15.98 4.21 -20.25
C LEU A 142 14.58 3.82 -20.77
N ASP A 143 13.69 3.53 -19.82
CA ASP A 143 12.27 3.26 -20.02
C ASP A 143 11.46 4.24 -19.16
N PRO A 144 11.18 5.46 -19.67
CA PRO A 144 10.57 6.53 -18.88
C PRO A 144 9.24 6.13 -18.26
N GLU A 145 8.39 5.45 -19.03
CA GLU A 145 7.08 4.96 -18.59
C GLU A 145 7.21 4.05 -17.36
N LYS A 146 8.05 3.01 -17.43
CA LYS A 146 8.21 2.04 -16.33
C LYS A 146 8.93 2.64 -15.12
N ILE A 147 9.89 3.55 -15.34
CA ILE A 147 10.59 4.25 -14.25
C ILE A 147 9.62 5.16 -13.49
N LEU A 148 8.88 6.03 -14.19
CA LEU A 148 7.95 6.99 -13.59
C LEU A 148 6.76 6.28 -12.92
N GLU A 149 6.18 5.25 -13.55
CA GLU A 149 5.15 4.38 -12.94
C GLU A 149 5.62 3.82 -11.58
N THR A 150 6.88 3.41 -11.49
CA THR A 150 7.47 2.83 -10.27
C THR A 150 7.72 3.89 -9.20
N ILE A 151 8.15 5.09 -9.61
CA ILE A 151 8.40 6.22 -8.70
C ILE A 151 7.08 6.76 -8.13
N LEU A 152 6.07 7.00 -8.98
CA LEU A 152 4.74 7.45 -8.54
C LEU A 152 4.04 6.42 -7.64
N LYS A 153 4.28 5.12 -7.87
CA LYS A 153 3.85 4.04 -6.98
C LYS A 153 4.56 4.06 -5.62
N LEU A 154 5.87 4.36 -5.59
CA LEU A 154 6.62 4.52 -4.34
C LEU A 154 6.17 5.77 -3.58
N ASP A 155 6.02 6.92 -4.25
CA ASP A 155 5.49 8.16 -3.69
C ASP A 155 4.13 7.93 -2.99
N LYS A 156 3.17 7.25 -3.66
CA LYS A 156 1.89 6.86 -3.05
C LYS A 156 2.05 5.92 -1.83
N ILE A 157 2.94 4.94 -1.91
CA ILE A 157 3.24 4.04 -0.77
C ILE A 157 3.77 4.82 0.42
N PHE A 158 4.70 5.77 0.21
CA PHE A 158 5.26 6.58 1.29
C PHE A 158 4.30 7.64 1.82
N CYS A 159 3.43 8.20 0.98
CA CYS A 159 2.31 9.04 1.44
C CYS A 159 1.43 8.28 2.45
N ASN A 160 1.01 7.06 2.10
CA ASN A 160 0.24 6.22 3.02
C ASN A 160 0.97 5.89 4.32
N LEU A 161 2.31 5.78 4.30
CA LEU A 161 3.15 5.51 5.48
C LEU A 161 3.42 6.78 6.33
N LEU A 162 3.36 7.97 5.72
CA LEU A 162 3.40 9.25 6.43
C LEU A 162 2.04 9.56 7.09
N ASP A 163 0.96 9.42 6.32
CA ASP A 163 -0.43 9.68 6.75
C ASP A 163 -0.93 8.73 7.86
N SER A 164 -0.14 7.70 8.19
CA SER A 164 -0.39 6.71 9.25
C SER A 164 0.63 6.72 10.40
N GLU A 165 1.56 7.68 10.42
CA GLU A 165 2.68 7.74 11.38
C GLU A 165 3.56 6.47 11.41
N ALA A 166 3.54 5.67 10.34
CA ALA A 166 4.20 4.36 10.26
C ALA A 166 5.73 4.45 10.03
N LEU A 167 6.26 5.63 9.67
CA LEU A 167 7.69 5.91 9.54
C LEU A 167 8.25 6.53 10.83
N THR A 168 9.40 6.04 11.30
CA THR A 168 10.13 6.74 12.37
C THR A 168 10.72 8.07 11.86
N ARG A 169 10.98 9.01 12.77
CA ARG A 169 11.59 10.32 12.41
C ARG A 169 12.90 10.19 11.61
N THR A 170 13.70 9.14 11.87
CA THR A 170 14.94 8.88 11.11
C THR A 170 14.64 8.40 9.69
N GLU A 171 13.58 7.63 9.50
CA GLU A 171 13.11 7.18 8.18
C GLU A 171 12.49 8.32 7.37
N ILE A 172 11.76 9.25 8.01
CA ILE A 172 11.23 10.46 7.36
C ILE A 172 12.37 11.34 6.81
N VAL A 173 13.40 11.62 7.60
CA VAL A 173 14.58 12.39 7.13
C VAL A 173 15.37 11.64 6.04
N ARG A 174 15.41 10.30 6.08
CA ARG A 174 16.01 9.51 4.98
C ARG A 174 15.14 9.58 3.72
N LEU A 175 13.82 9.53 3.84
CA LEU A 175 12.86 9.62 2.74
C LEU A 175 12.97 10.98 2.03
N GLU A 176 12.98 12.08 2.78
CA GLU A 176 13.21 13.45 2.29
C GLU A 176 14.49 13.52 1.44
N SER A 177 15.60 12.98 1.96
CA SER A 177 16.89 12.94 1.27
C SER A 177 16.95 12.00 0.06
N ILE A 178 16.09 10.98 -0.02
CA ILE A 178 15.92 10.12 -1.20
C ILE A 178 15.06 10.82 -2.24
N ALA A 179 13.95 11.44 -1.83
CA ALA A 179 13.02 12.16 -2.69
C ALA A 179 13.71 13.26 -3.49
N GLU A 180 14.40 14.18 -2.81
CA GLU A 180 15.12 15.29 -3.45
C GLU A 180 16.21 14.81 -4.43
N ARG A 181 17.01 13.80 -4.04
CA ARG A 181 18.01 13.20 -4.95
C ARG A 181 17.35 12.52 -6.15
N THR A 182 16.20 11.87 -5.96
CA THR A 182 15.48 11.22 -7.06
C THR A 182 14.94 12.24 -8.06
N ARG A 183 14.39 13.38 -7.60
CA ARG A 183 13.96 14.48 -8.49
C ARG A 183 15.09 14.98 -9.36
N ILE A 184 16.25 15.24 -8.76
CA ILE A 184 17.45 15.70 -9.47
C ILE A 184 17.93 14.63 -10.46
N ALA A 185 18.03 13.37 -10.04
CA ALA A 185 18.52 12.27 -10.88
C ALA A 185 17.60 12.00 -12.08
N VAL A 186 16.27 11.97 -11.88
CA VAL A 186 15.30 11.78 -12.98
C VAL A 186 15.33 12.96 -13.94
N ALA A 187 15.32 14.20 -13.44
CA ALA A 187 15.36 15.39 -14.29
C ALA A 187 16.63 15.47 -15.15
N LEU A 188 17.80 15.09 -14.60
CA LEU A 188 19.05 15.00 -15.36
C LEU A 188 19.05 13.82 -16.35
N ALA A 189 18.58 12.65 -15.93
CA ALA A 189 18.55 11.47 -16.80
C ALA A 189 17.58 11.63 -17.99
N PHE A 190 16.50 12.40 -17.80
CA PHE A 190 15.43 12.56 -18.78
C PHE A 190 15.51 13.90 -19.53
N GLU A 191 16.57 14.71 -19.35
CA GLU A 191 16.76 16.04 -19.99
C GLU A 191 16.53 16.03 -21.52
N ASN A 192 16.87 14.91 -22.17
CA ASN A 192 16.78 14.73 -23.62
C ASN A 192 15.57 13.89 -24.06
N ILE A 193 14.59 13.68 -23.17
CA ILE A 193 13.40 12.83 -23.37
C ILE A 193 12.13 13.69 -23.27
N THR A 194 11.48 13.91 -24.41
CA THR A 194 10.26 14.74 -24.51
C THR A 194 8.99 13.93 -24.25
N GLY A 195 7.95 14.57 -23.71
CA GLY A 195 6.61 14.00 -23.53
C GLY A 195 6.34 13.37 -22.16
N TYR A 196 7.19 13.65 -21.17
CA TYR A 196 7.06 13.22 -19.76
C TYR A 196 7.28 14.39 -18.79
N GLU A 197 7.21 15.63 -19.28
CA GLU A 197 7.60 16.84 -18.53
C GLU A 197 6.70 17.10 -17.30
N THR A 198 5.49 16.56 -17.29
CA THR A 198 4.55 16.66 -16.15
C THR A 198 4.96 15.65 -15.07
N GLU A 199 5.13 14.40 -15.46
CA GLU A 199 5.43 13.25 -14.63
C GLU A 199 6.82 13.36 -13.97
N ILE A 200 7.79 13.99 -14.65
CA ILE A 200 9.10 14.36 -14.08
C ILE A 200 8.94 15.41 -12.96
N GLY A 201 7.98 16.33 -13.08
CA GLY A 201 7.65 17.31 -12.05
C GLY A 201 7.04 16.67 -10.80
N GLU A 202 6.12 15.72 -11.00
CA GLU A 202 5.38 14.99 -9.96
C GLU A 202 6.27 14.03 -9.13
N VAL A 203 7.52 13.76 -9.54
CA VAL A 203 8.46 12.86 -8.82
C VAL A 203 8.56 13.25 -7.34
N TYR A 204 8.06 12.37 -6.47
CA TYR A 204 8.01 12.55 -5.01
C TYR A 204 7.34 13.83 -4.50
N GLU A 205 6.51 14.49 -5.31
CA GLU A 205 5.85 15.74 -4.91
C GLU A 205 4.90 15.53 -3.73
N ASN A 206 4.12 14.44 -3.71
CA ASN A 206 3.15 14.19 -2.65
C ASN A 206 3.80 13.83 -1.30
N VAL A 207 4.98 13.20 -1.33
CA VAL A 207 5.83 12.96 -0.15
C VAL A 207 6.43 14.27 0.38
N LEU A 208 7.04 15.09 -0.48
CA LEU A 208 7.70 16.33 -0.03
C LEU A 208 6.68 17.33 0.55
N ASN A 209 5.50 17.42 -0.06
CA ASN A 209 4.37 18.23 0.43
C ASN A 209 3.75 17.73 1.76
N ARG A 210 4.18 16.58 2.30
CA ARG A 210 3.79 16.05 3.63
C ARG A 210 4.87 16.21 4.69
N ILE A 211 6.13 16.37 4.28
CA ILE A 211 7.29 16.47 5.19
C ILE A 211 7.58 17.95 5.55
N THR A 212 7.20 18.88 4.67
CA THR A 212 7.52 20.32 4.72
C THR A 212 6.46 21.17 5.42
#